data_AF-A0A969NX44-F1
#
_entry.id   AF-A0A969NX44-F1
#
_cell.length_a   1.000
_cell.length_b   1.000
_cell.length_c   1.000
_cell.angle_alpha   90.00
_cell.angle_beta   90.00
_cell.angle_gamma   90.00
#
_symmetry.space_group_name_H-M   'P 1'
#
loop_
_entity.id
_entity.type
_entity.pdbx_description
1 polymer ?
#
loop_
_entity_poly.entity_id
_entity_poly.type
_entity_poly.pdbx_seq_one_letter_code
_entity_poly.pdbx_strand_id
1 'polypeptide(L)'
;MIPHEMTPSQFYDLRKSFAQSHPTMVFFEDLASLGKQVFPLETTLEDESVRLKVAEKIQIFDVFSQLEQTGYRPAEDQRLKPGEFVRRGENLFVYPANEKECVRIDLFGDDIERIDFIDQDDGKVLSELKEIQILPA
;
A
#
# COMPACT_ATOMS: atom_id res chain seq x y z
N MET A 1 10.23 25.11 20.69
CA MET A 1 10.22 26.47 20.12
C MET A 1 8.96 26.60 19.29
N ILE A 2 8.29 27.76 19.35
CA ILE A 2 7.08 28.03 18.54
C ILE A 2 7.57 28.61 17.20
N PRO A 3 7.12 28.10 16.04
CA PRO A 3 7.43 28.69 14.74
C PRO A 3 6.97 30.16 14.68
N HIS A 4 7.77 31.05 14.10
CA HIS A 4 7.47 32.50 14.03
C HIS A 4 6.22 32.84 13.20
N GLU A 5 5.76 31.90 12.39
CA GLU A 5 4.58 32.02 11.53
C GLU A 5 3.29 31.57 12.23
N MET A 6 3.36 31.20 13.51
CA MET A 6 2.25 30.62 14.25
C MET A 6 2.03 31.30 15.58
N THR A 7 0.77 31.66 15.87
CA THR A 7 0.43 32.24 17.18
C THR A 7 0.52 31.18 18.27
N PRO A 8 0.86 31.57 19.52
CA PRO A 8 0.93 30.60 20.63
C PRO A 8 -0.37 29.83 20.87
N SER A 9 -1.54 30.43 20.58
CA SER A 9 -2.84 29.75 20.66
C SER A 9 -2.95 28.63 19.64
N GLN A 10 -2.66 28.92 18.37
CA GLN A 10 -2.68 27.94 17.28
C GLN A 10 -1.74 26.77 17.57
N PHE A 11 -0.55 27.04 18.11
CA PHE A 11 0.40 25.98 18.48
C PHE A 11 -0.12 25.08 19.61
N TYR A 12 -0.83 25.66 20.59
CA TYR A 12 -1.38 24.91 21.72
C TYR A 12 -2.60 24.07 21.32
N ASP A 13 -3.47 24.62 20.47
CA ASP A 13 -4.62 23.92 19.91
C ASP A 13 -4.17 22.74 19.03
N LEU A 14 -3.13 22.95 18.22
CA LEU A 14 -2.50 21.91 17.40
C LEU A 14 -1.95 20.77 18.29
N ARG A 15 -1.20 21.08 19.35
CA ARG A 15 -0.66 20.07 20.28
C ARG A 15 -1.74 19.30 21.01
N LYS A 16 -2.87 19.94 21.30
CA LYS A 16 -4.03 19.33 21.96
C LYS A 16 -4.79 18.39 21.02
N SER A 17 -4.85 18.73 19.73
CA SER A 17 -5.42 17.88 18.68
C SER A 17 -4.59 16.60 18.44
N PHE A 18 -3.26 16.69 18.45
CA PHE A 18 -2.38 15.51 18.32
C PHE A 18 -2.44 14.51 19.49
N ALA A 19 -2.96 14.92 20.65
CA ALA A 19 -3.12 14.05 21.81
C ALA A 19 -4.42 13.22 21.77
N GLN A 20 -5.28 13.40 20.76
CA GLN A 20 -6.54 12.67 20.62
C GLN A 20 -6.56 11.87 19.32
N SER A 21 -6.76 10.57 19.48
CA SER A 21 -6.55 9.48 18.52
C SER A 21 -7.55 9.46 17.35
N HIS A 22 -7.53 10.44 16.44
CA HIS A 22 -8.30 10.42 15.18
C HIS A 22 -7.52 11.06 14.02
N PRO A 23 -7.70 10.61 12.76
CA PRO A 23 -6.83 10.95 11.63
C PRO A 23 -6.92 12.44 11.32
N THR A 24 -5.82 13.16 11.53
CA THR A 24 -5.76 14.59 11.26
C THR A 24 -5.32 14.80 9.82
N MET A 25 -6.26 15.20 8.98
CA MET A 25 -5.99 15.75 7.66
C MET A 25 -5.10 16.98 7.79
N VAL A 26 -3.90 16.93 7.21
CA VAL A 26 -2.95 18.04 7.20
C VAL A 26 -3.37 19.04 6.10
N PHE A 27 -3.74 20.25 6.51
CA PHE A 27 -3.93 21.38 5.60
C PHE A 27 -2.57 22.08 5.39
N PHE A 28 -2.08 22.13 4.16
CA PHE A 28 -1.06 23.08 3.73
C PHE A 28 -1.72 24.27 3.02
N GLU A 29 -1.15 25.46 3.23
CA GLU A 29 -1.70 26.81 3.02
C GLU A 29 -1.88 27.25 1.54
N ASP A 30 -2.32 26.38 0.64
CA ASP A 30 -2.73 26.85 -0.69
C ASP A 30 -4.03 26.21 -1.18
N LEU A 31 -5.13 26.74 -0.65
CA LEU A 31 -6.50 26.40 -1.04
C LEU A 31 -6.86 26.83 -2.48
N ALA A 32 -6.11 27.74 -3.12
CA ALA A 32 -6.39 28.18 -4.48
C ALA A 32 -6.01 27.11 -5.53
N SER A 33 -5.09 26.22 -5.17
CA SER A 33 -4.62 25.12 -6.02
C SER A 33 -5.53 23.87 -5.96
N LEU A 34 -6.52 23.82 -5.07
CA LEU A 34 -7.43 22.67 -4.88
C LEU A 34 -8.53 22.53 -5.95
N GLY A 35 -8.56 23.37 -6.98
CA GLY A 35 -9.58 23.31 -8.03
C GLY A 35 -9.59 22.02 -8.87
N LYS A 36 -8.59 21.13 -8.71
CA LYS A 36 -8.48 19.87 -9.49
C LYS A 36 -7.85 18.70 -8.73
N GLN A 37 -7.98 18.64 -7.40
CA GLN A 37 -7.58 17.42 -6.68
C GLN A 37 -8.79 16.83 -5.96
N VAL A 38 -9.51 16.00 -6.71
CA VAL A 38 -10.51 15.09 -6.15
C VAL A 38 -9.71 14.05 -5.38
N PHE A 39 -9.63 14.17 -4.07
CA PHE A 39 -9.20 13.05 -3.23
C PHE A 39 -10.31 11.99 -3.35
N PRO A 40 -10.01 10.78 -3.84
CA PRO A 40 -11.01 9.74 -3.94
C PRO A 40 -11.60 9.51 -2.54
N LEU A 41 -12.93 9.51 -2.45
CA LEU A 41 -13.64 9.10 -1.24
C LEU A 41 -13.16 7.70 -0.88
N GLU A 42 -13.06 7.36 0.41
CA GLU A 42 -12.54 6.06 0.88
C GLU A 42 -13.18 4.85 0.16
N THR A 43 -14.41 5.00 -0.31
CA THR A 43 -15.17 4.02 -1.12
C THR A 43 -14.55 3.71 -2.50
N THR A 44 -13.86 4.66 -3.14
CA THR A 44 -13.25 4.46 -4.47
C THR A 44 -11.97 3.62 -4.37
N LEU A 45 -11.23 3.73 -3.26
CA LEU A 45 -10.00 2.95 -3.04
C LEU A 45 -10.28 1.46 -2.85
N GLU A 46 -11.47 1.11 -2.35
CA GLU A 46 -11.90 -0.29 -2.18
C GLU A 46 -12.19 -0.95 -3.53
N ASP A 47 -12.77 -0.20 -4.48
CA ASP A 47 -13.16 -0.68 -5.82
C ASP A 47 -11.94 -0.95 -6.72
N GLU A 48 -10.84 -0.23 -6.50
CA GLU A 48 -9.60 -0.39 -7.26
C GLU A 48 -8.58 -1.32 -6.57
N SER A 49 -8.92 -1.93 -5.42
CA SER A 49 -7.98 -2.79 -4.71
C SER A 49 -7.81 -4.17 -5.36
N VAL A 50 -6.59 -4.73 -5.32
CA VAL A 50 -6.32 -6.10 -5.77
C VAL A 50 -6.44 -7.03 -4.57
N ARG A 51 -7.40 -7.96 -4.61
CA ARG A 51 -7.59 -8.97 -3.57
C ARG A 51 -7.16 -10.33 -4.08
N LEU A 52 -6.36 -11.03 -3.29
CA LEU A 52 -5.88 -12.38 -3.61
C LEU A 52 -6.09 -13.30 -2.41
N LYS A 53 -6.58 -14.51 -2.67
CA LYS A 53 -6.87 -15.50 -1.62
C LYS A 53 -6.22 -16.85 -1.89
N VAL A 54 -5.80 -17.52 -0.82
CA VAL A 54 -5.30 -18.91 -0.92
C VAL A 54 -6.40 -19.83 -1.43
N ALA A 55 -6.03 -20.78 -2.29
CA ALA A 55 -6.90 -21.71 -3.03
C ALA A 55 -7.81 -21.03 -4.08
N GLU A 56 -7.49 -19.80 -4.47
CA GLU A 56 -8.11 -19.13 -5.61
C GLU A 56 -7.38 -19.46 -6.92
N LYS A 57 -8.14 -19.52 -8.02
CA LYS A 57 -7.59 -19.62 -9.37
C LYS A 57 -7.47 -18.24 -9.99
N ILE A 58 -6.27 -17.89 -10.42
CA ILE A 58 -5.97 -16.59 -11.02
C ILE A 58 -5.29 -16.75 -12.37
N GLN A 59 -5.54 -15.80 -13.26
CA GLN A 59 -4.71 -15.60 -14.44
C GLN A 59 -3.66 -14.53 -14.09
N ILE A 60 -2.40 -14.94 -14.04
CA ILE A 60 -1.33 -14.07 -13.55
C ILE A 60 -1.15 -12.78 -14.38
N PHE A 61 -1.45 -12.82 -15.67
CA PHE A 61 -1.43 -11.63 -16.53
C PHE A 61 -2.50 -10.62 -16.15
N ASP A 62 -3.67 -11.08 -15.70
CA ASP A 62 -4.75 -10.20 -15.24
C ASP A 62 -4.34 -9.53 -13.92
N VAL A 63 -3.68 -10.28 -13.02
CA VAL A 63 -3.13 -9.73 -11.77
C VAL A 63 -2.09 -8.66 -12.05
N PHE A 64 -1.18 -8.86 -13.00
CA PHE A 64 -0.19 -7.84 -13.37
C PHE A 64 -0.85 -6.60 -13.98
N SER A 65 -1.80 -6.81 -14.89
CA SER A 65 -2.56 -5.70 -15.49
C SER A 65 -3.29 -4.89 -14.42
N GLN A 66 -3.88 -5.55 -13.42
CA GLN A 66 -4.54 -4.88 -12.31
C GLN A 66 -3.56 -4.14 -11.40
N LEU A 67 -2.42 -4.76 -11.06
CA LEU A 67 -1.35 -4.09 -10.31
C LEU A 67 -0.82 -2.84 -11.04
N GLU A 68 -0.56 -2.92 -12.35
CA GLU A 68 -0.13 -1.78 -13.14
C GLU A 68 -1.19 -0.66 -13.22
N GLN A 69 -2.46 -1.03 -13.41
CA GLN A 69 -3.58 -0.07 -13.40
C GLN A 69 -3.75 0.64 -12.05
N THR A 70 -3.35 -0.02 -10.96
CA THR A 70 -3.42 0.52 -9.60
C THR A 70 -2.16 1.27 -9.19
N GLY A 71 -1.26 1.57 -10.14
CA GLY A 71 -0.07 2.38 -9.91
C GLY A 71 1.18 1.59 -9.52
N TYR A 72 1.09 0.27 -9.41
CA TYR A 72 2.27 -0.56 -9.16
C TYR A 72 3.15 -0.68 -10.40
N ARG A 73 4.42 -0.93 -10.19
CA ARG A 73 5.39 -1.12 -11.27
C ARG A 73 6.25 -2.37 -11.07
N PRO A 74 6.73 -3.00 -12.16
CA PRO A 74 7.74 -4.05 -12.06
C PRO A 74 9.01 -3.52 -11.38
N ALA A 75 9.56 -4.27 -10.44
CA ALA A 75 10.82 -3.92 -9.79
C ALA A 75 12.00 -4.14 -10.75
N GLU A 76 12.90 -3.15 -10.82
CA GLU A 76 14.18 -3.25 -11.55
C GLU A 76 15.31 -3.75 -10.63
N ASP A 77 15.19 -3.47 -9.33
CA ASP A 77 16.17 -3.80 -8.30
C ASP A 77 15.85 -5.15 -7.64
N GLN A 78 16.84 -5.73 -6.96
CA GLN A 78 16.64 -6.97 -6.21
C GLN A 78 15.74 -6.79 -4.97
N ARG A 79 15.79 -5.61 -4.35
CA ARG A 79 14.98 -5.20 -3.19
C ARG A 79 13.81 -4.37 -3.68
N LEU A 80 12.60 -4.80 -3.33
CA LEU A 80 11.37 -4.11 -3.72
C LEU A 80 11.22 -2.86 -2.85
N LYS A 81 10.67 -1.80 -3.45
CA LYS A 81 10.15 -0.61 -2.75
C LYS A 81 8.62 -0.70 -2.69
N PRO A 82 7.95 -0.01 -1.75
CA PRO A 82 6.49 0.07 -1.75
C PRO A 82 5.95 0.50 -3.12
N GLY A 83 4.91 -0.17 -3.61
CA GLY A 83 4.36 0.04 -4.95
C GLY A 83 5.08 -0.76 -6.05
N GLU A 84 5.98 -1.68 -5.69
CA GLU A 84 6.68 -2.53 -6.67
C GLU A 84 6.27 -4.01 -6.53
N PHE A 85 6.35 -4.72 -7.66
CA PHE A 85 6.17 -6.17 -7.70
C PHE A 85 7.19 -6.83 -8.62
N VAL A 86 7.47 -8.12 -8.37
CA VAL A 86 8.33 -8.92 -9.26
C VAL A 86 7.90 -10.37 -9.19
N ARG A 87 7.90 -11.05 -10.35
CA ARG A 87 7.71 -12.49 -10.42
C ARG A 87 9.04 -13.20 -10.62
N ARG A 88 9.26 -14.25 -9.83
CA ARG A 88 10.44 -15.13 -9.91
C ARG A 88 9.95 -16.57 -9.97
N GLY A 89 9.75 -17.08 -11.19
CA GLY A 89 9.18 -18.41 -11.42
C GLY A 89 7.74 -18.49 -10.93
N GLU A 90 7.50 -19.34 -9.94
CA GLU A 90 6.19 -19.58 -9.32
C GLU A 90 5.85 -18.57 -8.21
N ASN A 91 6.82 -17.76 -7.78
CA ASN A 91 6.62 -16.82 -6.68
C ASN A 91 6.40 -15.41 -7.23
N LEU A 92 5.28 -14.79 -6.86
CA LEU A 92 5.02 -13.37 -7.04
C LEU A 92 5.33 -12.64 -5.74
N PHE A 93 6.23 -11.67 -5.81
CA PHE A 93 6.54 -10.77 -4.70
C PHE A 93 5.87 -9.42 -4.98
N VAL A 94 5.14 -8.89 -4.00
CA VAL A 94 4.55 -7.56 -4.05
C VAL A 94 4.95 -6.83 -2.77
N TYR A 95 5.28 -5.55 -2.87
CA TYR A 95 5.41 -4.68 -1.70
C TYR A 95 4.21 -3.74 -1.66
N PRO A 96 3.15 -4.09 -0.91
CA PRO A 96 1.94 -3.28 -0.86
C PRO A 96 2.22 -1.91 -0.26
N ALA A 97 1.61 -0.85 -0.81
CA ALA A 97 1.70 0.49 -0.27
C ALA A 97 1.08 0.61 1.14
N ASN A 98 0.13 -0.27 1.46
CA ASN A 98 -0.58 -0.33 2.74
C ASN A 98 0.09 -1.22 3.80
N GLU A 99 1.19 -1.90 3.48
CA GLU A 99 1.85 -2.84 4.38
C GLU A 99 3.31 -2.47 4.64
N LYS A 100 3.87 -2.98 5.75
CA LYS A 100 5.28 -2.75 6.09
C LYS A 100 6.21 -3.78 5.49
N GLU A 101 5.71 -4.97 5.22
CA GLU A 101 6.48 -6.13 4.79
C GLU A 101 6.11 -6.52 3.35
N CYS A 102 7.02 -7.20 2.68
CA CYS A 102 6.76 -7.75 1.35
C CYS A 102 5.86 -8.99 1.47
N VAL A 103 4.93 -9.12 0.54
CA VAL A 103 4.07 -10.29 0.41
C VAL A 103 4.63 -11.18 -0.69
N ARG A 104 4.83 -12.47 -0.37
CA ARG A 104 5.11 -13.53 -1.34
C ARG A 104 3.84 -14.34 -1.57
N ILE A 105 3.47 -14.52 -2.83
CA ILE A 105 2.37 -15.36 -3.29
C ILE A 105 2.98 -16.50 -4.09
N ASP A 106 2.85 -17.72 -3.58
CA ASP A 106 3.34 -18.93 -4.23
C ASP A 106 2.23 -19.52 -5.10
N LEU A 107 2.54 -19.76 -6.38
CA LEU A 107 1.60 -20.23 -7.41
C LEU A 107 1.96 -21.64 -7.88
N PHE A 108 0.95 -22.49 -8.05
CA PHE A 108 1.10 -23.76 -8.76
C PHE A 108 0.24 -23.75 -10.02
N GLY A 109 0.85 -23.41 -11.14
CA GLY A 109 0.12 -23.08 -12.37
C GLY A 109 -0.71 -21.81 -12.20
N ASP A 110 -2.04 -21.99 -12.12
CA ASP A 110 -3.02 -20.92 -11.96
C ASP A 110 -3.61 -20.86 -10.54
N ASP A 111 -3.22 -21.79 -9.65
CA ASP A 111 -3.73 -21.88 -8.29
C ASP A 111 -2.81 -21.15 -7.29
N ILE A 112 -3.37 -20.33 -6.41
CA ILE A 112 -2.64 -19.73 -5.29
C ILE A 112 -2.51 -20.77 -4.17
N GLU A 113 -1.29 -21.27 -3.94
CA GLU A 113 -1.05 -22.25 -2.88
C GLU A 113 -0.81 -21.59 -1.52
N ARG A 114 -0.10 -20.46 -1.50
CA ARG A 114 0.32 -19.84 -0.25
C ARG A 114 0.53 -18.34 -0.41
N ILE A 115 0.24 -17.61 0.67
CA ILE A 115 0.51 -16.18 0.78
C ILE A 115 1.23 -15.96 2.11
N ASP A 116 2.39 -15.31 2.08
CA ASP A 116 3.22 -15.05 3.26
C ASP A 116 3.68 -13.60 3.28
N PHE A 117 3.72 -12.98 4.46
CA PHE A 117 4.63 -11.87 4.70
C PHE A 117 6.05 -12.41 4.85
N ILE A 118 7.00 -11.74 4.21
CA ILE A 118 8.40 -12.13 4.23
C ILE A 118 9.32 -10.96 4.57
N ASP A 119 10.45 -11.27 5.20
CA ASP A 119 11.58 -10.37 5.30
C ASP A 119 12.33 -10.37 3.96
N GLN A 120 12.55 -9.20 3.37
CA GLN A 120 13.23 -9.10 2.05
C GLN A 120 14.74 -9.33 2.11
N ASP A 121 15.37 -9.11 3.27
CA ASP A 121 16.82 -9.20 3.44
C ASP A 121 17.25 -10.67 3.55
N ASP A 122 16.48 -11.52 4.24
CA ASP A 122 16.81 -12.93 4.42
C ASP A 122 15.79 -13.94 3.86
N GLY A 123 14.63 -13.47 3.37
CA GLY A 123 13.61 -14.30 2.72
C GLY A 123 12.80 -15.17 3.69
N LYS A 124 12.94 -14.99 5.01
CA LYS A 124 12.15 -15.73 5.99
C LYS A 124 10.69 -15.34 5.94
N VAL A 125 9.84 -16.33 6.17
CA VAL A 125 8.42 -16.11 6.42
C VAL A 125 8.25 -15.50 7.80
N LEU A 126 7.62 -14.33 7.83
CA LEU A 126 7.25 -13.62 9.05
C LEU A 126 5.87 -14.06 9.54
N SER A 127 4.91 -14.21 8.62
CA SER A 127 3.55 -14.66 8.91
C SER A 127 2.88 -15.24 7.67
N GLU A 128 2.07 -16.27 7.84
CA GLU A 128 1.21 -16.82 6.79
C GLU A 128 -0.13 -16.08 6.73
N LEU A 129 -0.68 -15.90 5.54
CA LEU A 129 -1.94 -15.21 5.27
C LEU A 129 -2.90 -16.11 4.52
N LYS A 130 -4.20 -15.97 4.80
CA LYS A 130 -5.26 -16.64 4.02
C LYS A 130 -5.70 -15.81 2.83
N GLU A 131 -5.60 -14.50 2.94
CA GLU A 131 -5.94 -13.52 1.92
C GLU A 131 -5.12 -12.25 2.15
N ILE A 132 -4.93 -11.48 1.07
CA ILE A 132 -4.31 -10.16 1.10
C ILE A 132 -5.13 -9.20 0.24
N GLN A 133 -5.24 -7.95 0.71
CA GLN A 133 -5.79 -6.84 -0.04
C GLN A 133 -4.67 -5.84 -0.27
N ILE A 134 -4.38 -5.58 -1.55
CA ILE A 134 -3.34 -4.65 -2.00
C ILE A 134 -4.07 -3.38 -2.44
N LEU A 135 -3.80 -2.27 -1.74
CA LEU A 135 -4.37 -0.97 -2.11
C LEU A 135 -3.58 -0.32 -3.23
N PRO A 136 -4.19 0.55 -4.05
CA PRO A 136 -3.50 1.33 -5.07
C PRO A 136 -2.28 2.11 -4.51
N ALA A 137 -1.23 2.22 -5.32
CA ALA A 137 0.05 2.84 -4.96
C ALA A 137 0.10 4.35 -5.26
#